data_AF-A0A1I7VLU9-F1
#
_entry.id   AF-A0A1I7VLU9-F1
#
_cell.length_a   1.000
_cell.length_b   1.000
_cell.length_c   1.000
_cell.angle_alpha   90.00
_cell.angle_beta   90.00
_cell.angle_gamma   90.00
#
_symmetry.space_group_name_H-M   'P 1'
#
loop_
_entity.id
_entity.type
_entity.pdbx_description
1 polymer ?
#
loop_
_entity_poly.entity_id
_entity_poly.type
_entity_poly.pdbx_seq_one_letter_code
_entity_poly.pdbx_strand_id
1 'polypeptide(L)'
;MFEEDVSEEDFEREQSERREYVKNIGIEYRFGCYEEKRPEMCQMLGEYMEAIELNFKAAYNIFKTNCEEKGFPRSCFKYAMYLLAGRGCERNRKKMIEPLEKSCEANMPEGCRFLSLVHWNGEEDRKPNPELAEKYMKKACELEDAEACWLLSTWYIGRNAEFVTLGVRKAKHSPHLGELPRNIDLAIKYGIRACDFGCFQSCGNVSRLYSLGDGVEHDPVKAKLYLNKAKEAYKRALSGDKFPKLVQTYHHLLGRSNYMSTLKSSNAPADNIQAGGLVDSPEKSTTSARVHPPVTTNSNPGSLEEIHRKCREIFPMCFDGARMMLTKAMSSHFQVTHTLSISPQNTGYRFGATYVGTKATQQEGESFPVFLADTDISGNTSATFLHQFGDRWRVKMQAQTQGNKLATTQGGIEYRGRLTTLGLTCANIDIINDSGVIVAQYLRRITKKLDLGVEFIHQYGIPIPGRQLSVVNYQARYTGKNFIASGMFSFDALHLCYYHKQRENISFGVEFESSTRSGEAVTTIGYQAEIPDEGVIMRASLNTDWSVGAVFEKKLSRNLPFTLAISGMLNHVKGQGKFGIGLIIG
;
A
#
# COMPACT_ATOMS: atom_id res chain seq x y z
N MET A 1 2.23 -7.63 -35.88
CA MET A 1 0.83 -7.24 -36.10
C MET A 1 0.66 -5.97 -35.30
N PHE A 2 0.48 -4.85 -35.99
CA PHE A 2 0.66 -3.49 -35.47
C PHE A 2 -0.38 -3.21 -34.36
N GLU A 3 0.08 -2.79 -33.17
CA GLU A 3 -0.78 -2.08 -32.22
C GLU A 3 -0.71 -0.60 -32.61
N GLU A 4 -1.86 -0.06 -33.03
CA GLU A 4 -2.04 1.35 -33.36
C GLU A 4 -1.90 2.19 -32.08
N ASP A 5 -1.08 3.24 -32.14
CA ASP A 5 -1.04 4.29 -31.13
C ASP A 5 -2.42 4.95 -31.05
N VAL A 6 -3.22 4.58 -30.06
CA VAL A 6 -4.53 5.20 -29.80
C VAL A 6 -4.26 6.66 -29.40
N SER A 7 -4.72 7.60 -30.23
CA SER A 7 -4.56 9.02 -29.96
C SER A 7 -5.29 9.41 -28.67
N GLU A 8 -4.87 10.49 -28.00
CA GLU A 8 -5.55 11.01 -26.80
C GLU A 8 -7.03 11.31 -27.07
N GLU A 9 -7.35 11.77 -28.30
CA GLU A 9 -8.71 11.97 -28.78
C GLU A 9 -9.49 10.65 -28.92
N ASP A 10 -8.88 9.58 -29.41
CA ASP A 10 -9.52 8.27 -29.51
C ASP A 10 -9.76 7.65 -28.13
N PHE A 11 -8.83 7.84 -27.17
CA PHE A 11 -9.03 7.39 -25.79
C PHE A 11 -10.19 8.15 -25.11
N GLU A 12 -10.27 9.47 -25.28
CA GLU A 12 -11.37 10.27 -24.77
C GLU A 12 -12.71 9.88 -25.42
N ARG A 13 -12.72 9.61 -26.73
CA ARG A 13 -13.89 9.09 -27.45
C ARG A 13 -14.34 7.76 -26.86
N GLU A 14 -13.45 6.79 -26.68
CA GLU A 14 -13.80 5.50 -26.06
C GLU A 14 -14.34 5.64 -24.63
N GLN A 15 -13.76 6.54 -23.83
CA GLN A 15 -14.27 6.79 -22.48
C GLN A 15 -15.66 7.42 -22.50
N SER A 16 -15.93 8.31 -23.47
CA SER A 16 -17.25 8.91 -23.65
C SER A 16 -18.30 7.87 -24.08
N GLU A 17 -17.96 6.98 -25.01
CA GLU A 17 -18.81 5.88 -25.46
C GLU A 17 -19.09 4.89 -24.32
N ARG A 18 -18.07 4.54 -23.52
CA ARG A 18 -18.25 3.70 -22.32
C ARG A 18 -19.21 4.33 -21.31
N ARG A 19 -19.12 5.64 -21.06
CA ARG A 19 -20.03 6.34 -20.14
C ARG A 19 -21.45 6.38 -20.66
N GLU A 20 -21.62 6.61 -21.96
CA GLU A 20 -22.93 6.60 -22.62
C GLU A 20 -23.57 5.21 -22.56
N TYR A 21 -22.79 4.16 -22.82
CA TYR A 21 -23.25 2.78 -22.71
C TYR A 21 -23.75 2.43 -21.30
N VAL A 22 -22.98 2.79 -20.26
CA VAL A 22 -23.38 2.57 -18.86
C VAL A 22 -24.67 3.32 -18.53
N LYS A 23 -24.83 4.55 -19.03
CA LYS A 23 -26.05 5.33 -18.86
C LYS A 23 -27.26 4.69 -19.55
N ASN A 24 -27.08 4.16 -20.75
CA ASN A 24 -28.14 3.49 -21.51
C ASN A 24 -28.60 2.20 -20.80
N ILE A 25 -27.67 1.42 -20.25
CA ILE A 25 -28.00 0.27 -19.40
C ILE A 25 -28.86 0.70 -18.20
N GLY A 26 -28.50 1.81 -17.55
CA GLY A 26 -29.28 2.35 -16.44
C GLY A 26 -30.73 2.70 -16.82
N ILE A 27 -30.97 3.13 -18.06
CA ILE A 27 -32.32 3.39 -18.60
C ILE A 27 -33.08 2.09 -18.83
N GLU A 28 -32.44 1.09 -19.45
CA GLU A 28 -33.04 -0.23 -19.66
C GLU A 28 -33.47 -0.89 -18.34
N TYR A 29 -32.62 -0.82 -17.32
CA TYR A 29 -32.95 -1.34 -15.99
C TYR A 29 -34.13 -0.61 -15.33
N ARG A 30 -34.24 0.71 -15.51
CA ARG A 30 -35.40 1.50 -15.02
C ARG A 30 -36.67 1.10 -15.73
N PHE A 31 -36.63 1.03 -17.06
CA PHE A 31 -37.78 0.63 -17.87
C PHE A 31 -38.24 -0.79 -17.50
N GLY A 32 -37.31 -1.74 -17.45
CA GLY A 32 -37.64 -3.13 -17.09
C GLY A 32 -38.16 -3.30 -15.66
N CYS A 33 -37.68 -2.49 -14.71
CA CYS A 33 -38.15 -2.55 -13.33
C CYS A 33 -39.51 -1.87 -13.12
N TYR A 34 -39.70 -0.66 -13.64
CA TYR A 34 -40.87 0.16 -13.35
C TYR A 34 -42.03 -0.06 -14.33
N GLU A 35 -41.75 -0.16 -15.63
CA GLU A 35 -42.78 -0.32 -16.66
C GLU A 35 -43.15 -1.80 -16.85
N GLU A 36 -42.13 -2.65 -17.08
CA GLU A 36 -42.36 -4.08 -17.32
C GLU A 36 -42.54 -4.88 -16.03
N LYS A 37 -42.27 -4.26 -14.87
CA LYS A 37 -42.39 -4.85 -13.54
C LYS A 37 -41.62 -6.18 -13.38
N ARG A 38 -40.51 -6.36 -14.09
CA ARG A 38 -39.67 -7.56 -13.99
C ARG A 38 -38.80 -7.58 -12.72
N PRO A 39 -38.91 -8.60 -11.85
CA PRO A 39 -38.15 -8.67 -10.60
C PRO A 39 -36.62 -8.68 -10.81
N GLU A 40 -36.13 -9.37 -11.83
CA GLU A 40 -34.71 -9.42 -12.18
C GLU A 40 -34.16 -8.06 -12.62
N MET A 41 -34.94 -7.28 -13.39
CA MET A 41 -34.54 -5.93 -13.80
C MET A 41 -34.51 -4.97 -12.62
N CYS A 42 -35.42 -5.13 -11.65
CA CYS A 42 -35.36 -4.39 -10.39
C CYS A 42 -34.13 -4.74 -9.55
N GLN A 43 -33.70 -6.01 -9.54
CA GLN A 43 -32.44 -6.38 -8.90
C GLN A 43 -31.25 -5.67 -9.57
N MET A 44 -31.17 -5.72 -10.90
CA MET A 44 -30.08 -5.07 -11.66
C MET A 44 -30.08 -3.55 -11.48
N LEU A 45 -31.26 -2.93 -11.45
CA LEU A 45 -31.42 -1.51 -11.17
C LEU A 45 -30.91 -1.16 -9.76
N GLY A 46 -31.25 -1.98 -8.76
CA GLY A 46 -30.75 -1.80 -7.41
C GLY A 46 -29.21 -1.89 -7.33
N GLU A 47 -28.61 -2.85 -8.04
CA GLU A 47 -27.15 -3.00 -8.13
C GLU A 47 -26.49 -1.84 -8.89
N TYR A 48 -27.12 -1.35 -9.96
CA TYR A 48 -26.67 -0.16 -10.69
C TYR A 48 -26.68 1.09 -9.80
N MET A 49 -27.76 1.30 -9.04
CA MET A 49 -27.86 2.40 -8.08
C MET A 49 -26.83 2.30 -6.95
N GLU A 50 -26.53 1.08 -6.49
CA GLU A 50 -25.54 0.81 -5.45
C GLU A 50 -24.09 1.03 -5.93
N ALA A 51 -23.74 0.49 -7.09
CA ALA A 51 -22.34 0.39 -7.54
C ALA A 51 -21.90 1.50 -8.50
N ILE A 52 -22.81 2.04 -9.31
CA ILE A 52 -22.51 3.04 -10.34
C ILE A 52 -22.91 4.44 -9.87
N GLU A 53 -24.17 4.63 -9.50
CA GLU A 53 -24.69 5.94 -9.07
C GLU A 53 -24.36 6.27 -7.61
N LEU A 54 -23.90 5.27 -6.83
CA LEU A 54 -23.61 5.37 -5.39
C LEU A 54 -24.80 5.92 -4.56
N ASN A 55 -26.02 5.72 -5.04
CA ASN A 55 -27.26 6.16 -4.39
C ASN A 55 -27.86 5.03 -3.54
N PHE A 56 -27.32 4.89 -2.32
CA PHE A 56 -27.71 3.81 -1.40
C PHE A 56 -29.18 3.89 -0.96
N LYS A 57 -29.76 5.09 -0.85
CA LYS A 57 -31.17 5.25 -0.43
C LYS A 57 -32.14 4.77 -1.52
N ALA A 58 -31.84 5.08 -2.78
CA ALA A 58 -32.61 4.57 -3.91
C ALA A 58 -32.47 3.04 -4.04
N ALA A 59 -31.23 2.53 -3.99
CA ALA A 59 -30.97 1.09 -4.03
C ALA A 59 -31.70 0.33 -2.90
N TYR A 60 -31.66 0.85 -1.67
CA TYR A 60 -32.38 0.30 -0.53
C TYR A 60 -33.88 0.15 -0.80
N ASN A 61 -34.53 1.22 -1.27
CA ASN A 61 -35.96 1.21 -1.56
C ASN A 61 -36.30 0.21 -2.67
N ILE A 62 -35.48 0.14 -3.72
CA ILE A 62 -35.68 -0.82 -4.81
C ILE A 62 -35.57 -2.26 -4.30
N PHE A 63 -34.51 -2.59 -3.54
CA PHE A 63 -34.36 -3.94 -2.96
C PHE A 63 -35.46 -4.29 -1.96
N LYS A 64 -35.89 -3.33 -1.15
CA LYS A 64 -37.00 -3.48 -0.20
C LYS A 64 -38.29 -3.83 -0.95
N THR A 65 -38.73 -2.97 -1.88
CA THR A 65 -39.97 -3.18 -2.65
C THR A 65 -39.91 -4.49 -3.45
N ASN A 66 -38.79 -4.79 -4.09
CA ASN A 66 -38.65 -6.02 -4.87
C ASN A 66 -38.65 -7.29 -4.00
N CYS A 67 -38.18 -7.21 -2.76
CA CYS A 67 -38.30 -8.31 -1.80
C CYS A 67 -39.73 -8.44 -1.24
N GLU A 68 -40.31 -7.34 -0.76
CA GLU A 68 -41.60 -7.36 -0.07
C GLU A 68 -42.77 -7.65 -1.02
N GLU A 69 -42.78 -7.06 -2.22
CA GLU A 69 -43.88 -7.20 -3.16
C GLU A 69 -43.69 -8.36 -4.14
N LYS A 70 -42.46 -8.61 -4.58
CA LYS A 70 -42.17 -9.62 -5.63
C LYS A 70 -41.44 -10.87 -5.12
N GLY A 71 -41.03 -10.89 -3.84
CA GLY A 71 -40.37 -12.05 -3.23
C GLY A 71 -39.04 -12.43 -3.88
N PHE A 72 -38.35 -11.51 -4.59
CA PHE A 72 -37.15 -11.88 -5.34
C PHE A 72 -35.97 -12.21 -4.40
N PRO A 73 -35.42 -13.46 -4.41
CA PRO A 73 -34.50 -13.93 -3.37
C PRO A 73 -33.23 -13.10 -3.19
N ARG A 74 -32.62 -12.67 -4.30
CA ARG A 74 -31.39 -11.85 -4.29
C ARG A 74 -31.64 -10.45 -3.75
N SER A 75 -32.83 -9.89 -4.01
CA SER A 75 -33.25 -8.60 -3.45
C SER A 75 -33.55 -8.71 -1.97
N CYS A 76 -34.15 -9.82 -1.51
CA CYS A 76 -34.36 -10.07 -0.09
C CYS A 76 -33.04 -10.18 0.68
N PHE A 77 -32.05 -10.87 0.12
CA PHE A 77 -30.70 -10.91 0.69
C PHE A 77 -30.08 -9.50 0.76
N LYS A 78 -30.10 -8.74 -0.35
CA LYS A 78 -29.58 -7.37 -0.39
C LYS A 78 -30.30 -6.46 0.62
N TYR A 79 -31.63 -6.53 0.70
CA TYR A 79 -32.43 -5.78 1.66
C TYR A 79 -32.02 -6.09 3.11
N ALA A 80 -31.86 -7.37 3.47
CA ALA A 80 -31.34 -7.76 4.79
C ALA A 80 -29.95 -7.18 5.08
N MET A 81 -29.05 -7.19 4.09
CA MET A 81 -27.70 -6.66 4.25
C MET A 81 -27.70 -5.14 4.46
N TYR A 82 -28.62 -4.42 3.82
CA TYR A 82 -28.81 -2.99 4.07
C TYR A 82 -29.30 -2.72 5.50
N LEU A 83 -30.26 -3.51 6.00
CA LEU A 83 -30.74 -3.41 7.39
C LEU A 83 -29.65 -3.75 8.41
N LEU A 84 -28.72 -4.66 8.09
CA LEU A 84 -27.56 -4.98 8.91
C LEU A 84 -26.53 -3.84 8.93
N ALA A 85 -26.26 -3.26 7.76
CA ALA A 85 -25.22 -2.25 7.57
C ALA A 85 -25.66 -0.84 8.00
N GLY A 86 -26.95 -0.52 7.92
CA GLY A 86 -27.46 0.85 8.09
C GLY A 86 -27.10 1.79 6.92
N ARG A 87 -26.87 1.24 5.72
CA ARG A 87 -26.57 2.04 4.51
C ARG A 87 -27.88 2.52 3.92
N GLY A 88 -28.12 3.84 3.84
CA GLY A 88 -29.35 4.40 3.26
C GLY A 88 -30.64 4.17 4.05
N CYS A 89 -30.56 3.55 5.24
CA CYS A 89 -31.67 3.29 6.15
C CYS A 89 -31.18 3.18 7.61
N GLU A 90 -32.08 3.24 8.59
CA GLU A 90 -31.72 2.94 9.98
C GLU A 90 -31.44 1.45 10.15
N ARG A 91 -30.33 1.14 10.84
CA ARG A 91 -29.93 -0.24 11.12
C ARG A 91 -30.97 -0.93 11.99
N ASN A 92 -31.43 -2.10 11.56
CA ASN A 92 -32.41 -2.88 12.29
C ASN A 92 -32.09 -4.37 12.26
N ARG A 93 -31.55 -4.87 13.38
CA ARG A 93 -31.08 -6.26 13.53
C ARG A 93 -32.19 -7.30 13.72
N LYS A 94 -33.42 -6.86 13.93
CA LYS A 94 -34.59 -7.75 14.05
C LYS A 94 -35.28 -7.90 12.70
N LYS A 95 -35.49 -6.79 12.01
CA LYS A 95 -36.19 -6.78 10.70
C LYS A 95 -35.43 -7.50 9.59
N MET A 96 -34.11 -7.72 9.71
CA MET A 96 -33.38 -8.44 8.66
C MET A 96 -33.65 -9.95 8.62
N ILE A 97 -34.20 -10.54 9.70
CA ILE A 97 -34.38 -11.98 9.82
C ILE A 97 -35.36 -12.48 8.76
N GLU A 98 -36.52 -11.83 8.63
CA GLU A 98 -37.57 -12.26 7.67
C GLU A 98 -37.09 -12.22 6.21
N PRO A 99 -36.42 -11.15 5.71
CA PRO A 99 -35.84 -11.19 4.37
C PRO A 99 -34.75 -12.25 4.19
N LEU A 100 -33.96 -12.56 5.22
CA LEU A 100 -32.98 -13.65 5.18
C LEU A 100 -33.66 -15.03 5.12
N GLU A 101 -34.75 -15.22 5.85
CA GLU A 101 -35.58 -16.44 5.79
C GLU A 101 -36.12 -16.65 4.37
N LYS A 102 -36.75 -15.63 3.77
CA LYS A 102 -37.23 -15.67 2.37
C LYS A 102 -36.11 -16.03 1.39
N SER A 103 -34.93 -15.43 1.54
CA SER A 103 -33.77 -15.73 0.71
C SER A 103 -33.29 -17.18 0.88
N CYS A 104 -33.20 -17.66 2.13
CA CYS A 104 -32.77 -19.03 2.42
C CYS A 104 -33.80 -20.09 1.98
N GLU A 105 -35.09 -19.81 2.12
CA GLU A 105 -36.19 -20.68 1.65
C GLU A 105 -36.13 -20.88 0.15
N ALA A 106 -35.78 -19.82 -0.59
CA ALA A 106 -35.50 -19.87 -2.02
C ALA A 106 -34.14 -20.50 -2.39
N ASN A 107 -33.51 -21.24 -1.47
CA ASN A 107 -32.24 -21.95 -1.65
C ASN A 107 -31.07 -21.07 -2.09
N MET A 108 -31.06 -19.81 -1.66
CA MET A 108 -29.89 -18.95 -1.82
C MET A 108 -28.85 -19.27 -0.72
N PRO A 109 -27.66 -19.78 -1.07
CA PRO A 109 -26.67 -20.23 -0.09
C PRO A 109 -26.25 -19.12 0.87
N GLU A 110 -26.07 -17.89 0.35
CA GLU A 110 -25.69 -16.73 1.14
C GLU A 110 -26.79 -16.33 2.13
N GLY A 111 -28.06 -16.40 1.71
CA GLY A 111 -29.20 -16.16 2.59
C GLY A 111 -29.20 -17.10 3.79
N CYS A 112 -29.01 -18.40 3.55
CA CYS A 112 -28.93 -19.40 4.61
C CYS A 112 -27.70 -19.22 5.51
N ARG A 113 -26.53 -18.90 4.92
CA ARG A 113 -25.29 -18.67 5.68
C ARG A 113 -25.41 -17.47 6.62
N PHE A 114 -25.94 -16.36 6.13
CA PHE A 114 -26.12 -15.16 6.95
C PHE A 114 -27.22 -15.33 7.99
N LEU A 115 -28.33 -16.01 7.67
CA LEU A 115 -29.36 -16.36 8.66
C LEU A 115 -28.77 -17.23 9.79
N SER A 116 -27.95 -18.21 9.43
CA SER A 116 -27.24 -19.02 10.39
C SER A 116 -26.34 -18.18 11.33
N LEU A 117 -25.52 -17.28 10.77
CA LEU A 117 -24.66 -16.41 11.55
C LEU A 117 -25.43 -15.44 12.46
N VAL A 118 -26.61 -15.00 12.03
CA VAL A 118 -27.52 -14.20 12.84
C VAL A 118 -28.04 -15.01 14.04
N HIS A 119 -28.36 -16.29 13.89
CA HIS A 119 -28.72 -17.13 15.02
C HIS A 119 -27.53 -17.55 15.89
N TRP A 120 -26.33 -17.64 15.30
CA TRP A 120 -25.09 -17.93 16.02
C TRP A 120 -24.67 -16.78 16.93
N ASN A 121 -24.87 -15.54 16.48
CA ASN A 121 -24.55 -14.32 17.22
C ASN A 121 -25.77 -13.83 18.02
N GLY A 122 -25.67 -13.90 19.34
CA GLY A 122 -26.59 -13.23 20.24
C GLY A 122 -26.42 -11.71 20.20
N GLU A 123 -27.53 -11.00 20.30
CA GLU A 123 -27.60 -9.54 20.47
C GLU A 123 -28.14 -9.22 21.87
N GLU A 124 -28.14 -7.94 22.27
CA GLU A 124 -28.65 -7.51 23.58
C GLU A 124 -30.10 -7.95 23.82
N ASP A 125 -30.90 -7.99 22.75
CA ASP A 125 -32.34 -8.28 22.77
C ASP A 125 -32.71 -9.67 22.23
N ARG A 126 -31.71 -10.49 21.86
CA ARG A 126 -31.92 -11.86 21.35
C ARG A 126 -30.74 -12.76 21.70
N LYS A 127 -30.99 -13.81 22.48
CA LYS A 127 -29.99 -14.84 22.80
C LYS A 127 -29.58 -15.65 21.56
N PRO A 128 -28.34 -16.17 21.50
CA PRO A 128 -27.92 -17.06 20.42
C PRO A 128 -28.73 -18.37 20.45
N ASN A 129 -28.99 -18.93 19.27
CA ASN A 129 -29.62 -20.23 19.08
C ASN A 129 -28.70 -21.13 18.22
N PRO A 130 -27.79 -21.90 18.85
CA PRO A 130 -26.81 -22.73 18.15
C PRO A 130 -27.43 -23.82 17.28
N GLU A 131 -28.54 -24.43 17.71
CA GLU A 131 -29.22 -25.51 16.96
C GLU A 131 -29.80 -24.98 15.65
N LEU A 132 -30.45 -23.83 15.71
CA LEU A 132 -31.02 -23.19 14.53
C LEU A 132 -29.92 -22.66 13.60
N ALA A 133 -28.84 -22.12 14.17
CA ALA A 133 -27.66 -21.73 13.41
C ALA A 133 -27.05 -22.94 12.68
N GLU A 134 -26.83 -24.06 13.36
CA GLU A 134 -26.32 -25.30 12.77
C GLU A 134 -27.20 -25.79 11.62
N LYS A 135 -28.53 -25.80 11.81
CA LYS A 135 -29.50 -26.20 10.78
C LYS A 135 -29.33 -25.38 9.50
N TYR A 136 -29.31 -24.06 9.59
CA TYR A 136 -29.17 -23.20 8.41
C TYR A 136 -27.77 -23.25 7.80
N MET A 137 -26.72 -23.43 8.61
CA MET A 137 -25.36 -23.57 8.10
C MET A 137 -25.19 -24.89 7.33
N LYS A 138 -25.79 -25.99 7.81
CA LYS A 138 -25.84 -27.27 7.09
C LYS A 138 -26.53 -27.10 5.75
N LYS A 139 -27.69 -26.43 5.71
CA LYS A 139 -28.40 -26.15 4.47
C LYS A 139 -27.54 -25.34 3.48
N ALA A 140 -26.86 -24.29 3.94
CA ALA A 140 -25.95 -23.51 3.09
C ALA A 140 -24.79 -24.38 2.53
N CYS A 141 -24.19 -25.23 3.36
CA CYS A 141 -23.16 -26.17 2.94
C CYS A 141 -23.68 -27.24 1.96
N GLU A 142 -24.94 -27.67 2.10
CA GLU A 142 -25.61 -28.57 1.14
C GLU A 142 -25.84 -27.91 -0.22
N LEU A 143 -26.04 -26.60 -0.23
CA LEU A 143 -26.12 -25.74 -1.43
C LEU A 143 -24.74 -25.33 -1.97
N GLU A 144 -23.71 -26.12 -1.66
CA GLU A 144 -22.34 -25.95 -2.16
C GLU A 144 -21.64 -24.64 -1.76
N ASP A 145 -22.10 -23.99 -0.69
CA ASP A 145 -21.40 -22.85 -0.11
C ASP A 145 -20.13 -23.31 0.65
N ALA A 146 -18.98 -23.08 0.02
CA ALA A 146 -17.68 -23.47 0.55
C ALA A 146 -17.36 -22.81 1.92
N GLU A 147 -17.76 -21.55 2.11
CA GLU A 147 -17.56 -20.84 3.38
C GLU A 147 -18.46 -21.41 4.48
N ALA A 148 -19.70 -21.78 4.16
CA ALA A 148 -20.61 -22.39 5.11
C ALA A 148 -20.09 -23.74 5.61
N CYS A 149 -19.60 -24.60 4.70
CA CYS A 149 -18.99 -25.87 5.08
C CYS A 149 -17.74 -25.68 5.96
N TRP A 150 -16.92 -24.67 5.67
CA TRP A 150 -15.72 -24.35 6.46
C TRP A 150 -16.07 -23.81 7.86
N LEU A 151 -17.06 -22.91 7.97
CA LEU A 151 -17.53 -22.39 9.25
C LEU A 151 -18.12 -23.51 10.11
N LEU A 152 -18.92 -24.39 9.51
CA LEU A 152 -19.50 -25.54 10.21
C LEU A 152 -18.42 -26.51 10.70
N SER A 153 -17.40 -26.77 9.88
CA SER A 153 -16.22 -27.54 10.31
C SER A 153 -15.56 -26.90 11.54
N THR A 154 -15.34 -25.59 11.51
CA THR A 154 -14.72 -24.82 12.60
C THR A 154 -15.56 -24.84 13.87
N TRP A 155 -16.89 -24.79 13.76
CA TRP A 155 -17.79 -24.88 14.91
C TRP A 155 -17.68 -26.23 15.62
N TYR A 156 -17.59 -27.33 14.87
CA TYR A 156 -17.40 -28.66 15.46
C TYR A 156 -15.98 -28.95 15.96
N ILE A 157 -14.95 -28.27 15.45
CA ILE A 157 -13.60 -28.29 16.05
C ILE A 157 -13.67 -27.73 17.48
N GLY A 158 -14.48 -26.69 17.69
CA GLY A 158 -14.69 -26.08 19.00
C GLY A 158 -13.47 -25.32 19.53
N ARG A 159 -13.62 -24.66 20.68
CA ARG A 159 -12.60 -23.75 21.25
C ARG A 159 -11.41 -24.47 21.91
N ASN A 160 -11.57 -25.74 22.23
CA ASN A 160 -10.60 -26.56 22.96
C ASN A 160 -9.59 -27.26 22.05
N ALA A 161 -9.53 -26.92 20.76
CA ALA A 161 -8.57 -27.51 19.83
C ALA A 161 -7.13 -27.15 20.20
N GLU A 162 -6.23 -28.13 20.10
CA GLU A 162 -4.81 -27.93 20.39
C GLU A 162 -4.16 -26.93 19.42
N PHE A 163 -4.73 -26.85 18.22
CA PHE A 163 -4.42 -25.83 17.23
C PHE A 163 -5.64 -24.93 17.03
N VAL A 164 -5.82 -23.94 17.90
CA VAL A 164 -6.72 -22.83 17.53
C VAL A 164 -6.03 -22.12 16.37
N THR A 165 -6.54 -22.33 15.15
CA THR A 165 -6.18 -21.47 14.04
C THR A 165 -6.55 -20.06 14.44
N LEU A 166 -5.52 -19.22 14.43
CA LEU A 166 -5.56 -17.77 14.44
C LEU A 166 -5.39 -17.17 15.84
N GLY A 167 -4.78 -15.98 15.91
CA GLY A 167 -4.27 -15.30 17.12
C GLY A 167 -5.25 -15.01 18.27
N VAL A 168 -6.38 -15.71 18.32
CA VAL A 168 -7.24 -15.86 19.48
C VAL A 168 -6.53 -16.78 20.47
N ARG A 169 -5.69 -16.18 21.34
CA ARG A 169 -5.41 -16.76 22.66
C ARG A 169 -6.75 -17.20 23.24
N LYS A 170 -6.92 -18.49 23.59
CA LYS A 170 -8.07 -19.09 24.31
C LYS A 170 -9.18 -18.06 24.54
N ALA A 171 -10.02 -17.80 23.54
CA ALA A 171 -11.05 -16.76 23.64
C ALA A 171 -11.84 -17.03 24.91
N LYS A 172 -11.86 -16.07 25.83
CA LYS A 172 -12.74 -16.14 26.99
C LYS A 172 -14.16 -16.37 26.49
N HIS A 173 -14.86 -17.31 27.13
CA HIS A 173 -16.25 -17.63 26.82
C HIS A 173 -17.07 -16.34 26.68
N SER A 174 -17.59 -16.06 25.49
CA SER A 174 -18.52 -14.95 25.28
C SER A 174 -19.94 -15.49 25.41
N PRO A 175 -20.75 -15.00 26.35
CA PRO A 175 -22.15 -15.43 26.49
C PRO A 175 -23.02 -15.03 25.29
N HIS A 176 -22.49 -14.20 24.38
CA HIS A 176 -23.16 -13.72 23.18
C HIS A 176 -22.89 -14.59 21.95
N LEU A 177 -22.08 -15.65 22.04
CA LEU A 177 -21.81 -16.53 20.91
C LEU A 177 -22.41 -17.92 21.14
N GLY A 178 -22.94 -18.51 20.07
CA GLY A 178 -23.34 -19.90 20.07
C GLY A 178 -22.19 -20.86 20.37
N GLU A 179 -22.53 -22.04 20.88
CA GLU A 179 -21.59 -23.12 21.15
C GLU A 179 -22.23 -24.44 20.71
N LEU A 180 -21.46 -25.24 19.98
CA LEU A 180 -21.81 -26.61 19.63
C LEU A 180 -20.87 -27.57 20.33
N PRO A 181 -21.34 -28.78 20.67
CA PRO A 181 -20.48 -29.82 21.20
C PRO A 181 -19.40 -30.16 20.17
N ARG A 182 -18.16 -30.27 20.65
CA ARG A 182 -17.01 -30.66 19.82
C ARG A 182 -17.26 -32.05 19.20
N ASN A 183 -17.12 -32.15 17.88
CA ASN A 183 -17.28 -33.40 17.13
C ASN A 183 -16.31 -33.44 15.95
N ILE A 184 -15.20 -34.17 16.09
CA ILE A 184 -14.12 -34.12 15.11
C ILE A 184 -14.46 -34.87 13.81
N ASP A 185 -15.28 -35.92 13.87
CA ASP A 185 -15.72 -36.63 12.67
C ASP A 185 -16.55 -35.72 11.76
N LEU A 186 -17.49 -34.95 12.34
CA LEU A 186 -18.24 -33.95 11.59
C LEU A 186 -17.35 -32.80 11.13
N ALA A 187 -16.41 -32.35 11.97
CA ALA A 187 -15.45 -31.31 11.59
C ALA A 187 -14.65 -31.71 10.34
N ILE A 188 -14.13 -32.93 10.30
CA ILE A 188 -13.38 -33.44 9.15
C ILE A 188 -14.29 -33.65 7.94
N LYS A 189 -15.50 -34.19 8.13
CA LYS A 189 -16.46 -34.39 7.05
C LYS A 189 -16.78 -33.07 6.32
N TYR A 190 -17.18 -32.04 7.06
CA TYR A 190 -17.47 -30.73 6.48
C TYR A 190 -16.20 -30.00 6.02
N GLY A 191 -15.07 -30.24 6.69
CA GLY A 191 -13.77 -29.68 6.33
C GLY A 191 -13.25 -30.20 4.99
N ILE A 192 -13.41 -31.50 4.72
CA ILE A 192 -13.07 -32.12 3.44
C ILE A 192 -14.02 -31.58 2.35
N ARG A 193 -15.32 -31.51 2.65
CA ARG A 193 -16.31 -30.97 1.70
C ARG A 193 -15.99 -29.54 1.27
N ALA A 194 -15.68 -28.65 2.22
CA ALA A 194 -15.24 -27.28 1.92
C ALA A 194 -13.91 -27.25 1.13
N CYS A 195 -12.98 -28.16 1.44
CA CYS A 195 -11.72 -28.27 0.73
C CYS A 195 -11.93 -28.67 -0.75
N ASP A 196 -12.84 -29.61 -1.00
CA ASP A 196 -13.18 -30.04 -2.36
C ASP A 196 -13.91 -28.95 -3.16
N PHE A 197 -14.64 -28.05 -2.48
CA PHE A 197 -15.19 -26.81 -3.06
C PHE A 197 -14.15 -25.68 -3.24
N GLY A 198 -12.87 -25.93 -2.96
CA GLY A 198 -11.79 -24.96 -3.20
C GLY A 198 -11.50 -24.01 -2.04
N CYS A 199 -12.11 -24.19 -0.86
CA CYS A 199 -11.75 -23.43 0.34
C CYS A 199 -10.39 -23.91 0.88
N PHE A 200 -9.31 -23.21 0.51
CA PHE A 200 -7.95 -23.57 0.90
C PHE A 200 -7.76 -23.54 2.43
N GLN A 201 -8.46 -22.65 3.15
CA GLN A 201 -8.43 -22.56 4.61
C GLN A 201 -8.89 -23.88 5.23
N SER A 202 -9.93 -24.48 4.66
CA SER A 202 -10.46 -25.76 5.13
C SER A 202 -9.50 -26.92 4.85
N CYS A 203 -8.89 -26.97 3.66
CA CYS A 203 -7.84 -27.95 3.35
C CYS A 203 -6.68 -27.90 4.37
N GLY A 204 -6.26 -26.68 4.75
CA GLY A 204 -5.24 -26.46 5.77
C GLY A 204 -5.67 -26.96 7.16
N ASN A 205 -6.92 -26.73 7.55
CA ASN A 205 -7.46 -27.20 8.84
C ASN A 205 -7.52 -28.72 8.92
N VAL A 206 -8.00 -29.40 7.86
CA VAL A 206 -8.06 -30.87 7.79
C VAL A 206 -6.65 -31.48 7.82
N SER A 207 -5.70 -30.89 7.09
CA SER A 207 -4.29 -31.30 7.13
C SER A 207 -3.75 -31.28 8.57
N ARG A 208 -4.11 -30.23 9.33
CA ARG A 208 -3.63 -30.03 10.69
C ARG A 208 -4.27 -30.98 11.70
N LEU A 209 -5.56 -31.30 11.54
CA LEU A 209 -6.24 -32.32 12.35
C LEU A 209 -5.51 -33.66 12.26
N TYR A 210 -5.18 -34.12 11.05
CA TYR A 210 -4.43 -35.37 10.85
C TYR A 210 -2.97 -35.27 11.30
N SER A 211 -2.34 -34.10 11.16
CA SER A 211 -0.94 -33.90 11.56
C SER A 211 -0.72 -33.84 13.07
N LEU A 212 -1.74 -33.44 13.84
CA LEU A 212 -1.63 -33.33 15.29
C LEU A 212 -2.30 -34.51 16.01
N GLY A 213 -3.22 -35.22 15.34
CA GLY A 213 -3.99 -36.27 15.99
C GLY A 213 -5.00 -35.72 17.01
N ASP A 214 -5.47 -34.49 16.82
CA ASP A 214 -6.37 -33.82 17.77
C ASP A 214 -7.82 -34.35 17.63
N GLY A 215 -8.10 -35.44 18.34
CA GLY A 215 -9.39 -36.15 18.28
C GLY A 215 -9.56 -37.08 17.08
N VAL A 216 -8.49 -37.34 16.34
CA VAL A 216 -8.38 -38.40 15.31
C VAL A 216 -7.01 -39.06 15.37
N GLU A 217 -6.87 -40.24 14.78
CA GLU A 217 -5.56 -40.89 14.66
C GLU A 217 -4.59 -40.03 13.84
N HIS A 218 -3.37 -39.87 14.35
CA HIS A 218 -2.32 -39.12 13.68
C HIS A 218 -1.92 -39.81 12.36
N ASP A 219 -2.19 -39.15 11.24
CA ASP A 219 -1.96 -39.66 9.88
C ASP A 219 -1.14 -38.66 9.05
N PRO A 220 0.20 -38.83 9.00
CA PRO A 220 1.08 -37.89 8.30
C PRO A 220 0.88 -37.93 6.77
N VAL A 221 0.35 -39.03 6.22
CA VAL A 221 0.11 -39.19 4.78
C VAL A 221 -1.10 -38.37 4.37
N LYS A 222 -2.23 -38.50 5.09
CA LYS A 222 -3.40 -37.65 4.87
C LYS A 222 -3.11 -36.19 5.15
N ALA A 223 -2.35 -35.90 6.21
CA ALA A 223 -1.94 -34.53 6.51
C ALA A 223 -1.22 -33.87 5.32
N LYS A 224 -0.26 -34.57 4.71
CA LYS A 224 0.48 -34.08 3.54
C LYS A 224 -0.40 -33.98 2.29
N LEU A 225 -1.33 -34.91 2.08
CA LEU A 225 -2.30 -34.88 0.99
C LEU A 225 -3.15 -33.59 1.03
N TYR A 226 -3.79 -33.30 2.15
CA TYR A 226 -4.62 -32.11 2.30
C TYR A 226 -3.81 -30.81 2.30
N LEU A 227 -2.55 -30.84 2.77
CA LEU A 227 -1.64 -29.70 2.65
C LEU A 227 -1.32 -29.37 1.19
N ASN A 228 -1.13 -30.37 0.35
CA ASN A 228 -0.90 -30.17 -1.08
C ASN A 228 -2.17 -29.66 -1.78
N LYS A 229 -3.34 -30.24 -1.46
CA LYS A 229 -4.64 -29.70 -1.93
C LYS A 229 -4.83 -28.23 -1.54
N ALA A 230 -4.46 -27.84 -0.31
CA ALA A 230 -4.53 -26.44 0.14
C ALA A 230 -3.66 -25.52 -0.72
N LYS A 231 -2.42 -25.94 -1.03
CA LYS A 231 -1.50 -25.17 -1.88
C LYS A 231 -2.00 -25.03 -3.31
N GLU A 232 -2.59 -26.08 -3.87
CA GLU A 232 -3.17 -26.05 -5.22
C GLU A 232 -4.41 -25.16 -5.28
N ALA A 233 -5.33 -25.29 -4.32
CA ALA A 233 -6.50 -24.42 -4.20
C ALA A 233 -6.10 -22.95 -4.04
N TYR A 234 -5.07 -22.66 -3.24
CA TYR A 234 -4.53 -21.31 -3.07
C TYR A 234 -3.94 -20.74 -4.38
N LYS A 235 -3.19 -21.56 -5.13
CA LYS A 235 -2.66 -21.15 -6.45
C LYS A 235 -3.77 -20.87 -7.46
N ARG A 236 -4.83 -21.70 -7.50
CA ARG A 236 -6.00 -21.48 -8.37
C ARG A 236 -6.74 -20.19 -8.01
N ALA A 237 -6.87 -19.90 -6.72
CA ALA A 237 -7.46 -18.65 -6.25
C ALA A 237 -6.64 -17.41 -6.70
N LEU A 238 -5.31 -17.54 -6.78
CA LEU A 238 -4.42 -16.47 -7.27
C LEU A 238 -4.42 -16.33 -8.80
N SER A 239 -4.66 -17.39 -9.57
CA SER A 239 -4.62 -17.38 -11.04
C SER A 239 -5.89 -16.87 -11.72
N GLY A 240 -6.92 -16.48 -10.96
CA GLY A 240 -8.11 -15.81 -11.50
C GLY A 240 -9.09 -16.71 -12.28
N ASP A 241 -8.92 -18.04 -12.24
CA ASP A 241 -9.92 -18.96 -12.80
C ASP A 241 -11.25 -18.78 -12.04
N LYS A 242 -12.33 -18.56 -12.80
CA LYS A 242 -13.68 -18.24 -12.31
C LYS A 242 -14.24 -19.35 -11.41
N PHE A 243 -13.95 -19.28 -10.12
CA PHE A 243 -14.90 -19.74 -9.10
C PHE A 243 -16.07 -18.73 -9.03
N PRO A 244 -17.30 -19.15 -8.68
CA PRO A 244 -18.45 -18.26 -8.67
C PRO A 244 -18.14 -16.99 -7.88
N LYS A 245 -18.14 -15.84 -8.59
CA LYS A 245 -17.88 -14.52 -8.03
C LYS A 245 -18.94 -14.19 -6.98
N LEU A 246 -18.64 -14.42 -5.71
CA LEU A 246 -19.40 -13.85 -4.60
C LEU A 246 -18.59 -13.63 -3.32
N VAL A 247 -17.28 -13.40 -3.42
CA VAL A 247 -16.39 -13.27 -2.25
C VAL A 247 -15.90 -11.83 -1.98
N GLN A 248 -16.19 -10.84 -2.82
CA GLN A 248 -15.66 -9.47 -2.61
C GLN A 248 -16.57 -8.49 -1.85
N THR A 249 -17.80 -8.85 -1.48
CA THR A 249 -18.76 -7.86 -0.95
C THR A 249 -19.02 -7.93 0.56
N TYR A 250 -18.58 -8.97 1.27
CA TYR A 250 -19.12 -9.21 2.63
C TYR A 250 -18.13 -9.33 3.78
N HIS A 251 -16.83 -9.15 3.54
CA HIS A 251 -15.84 -9.00 4.63
C HIS A 251 -15.97 -7.69 5.42
N HIS A 252 -16.84 -6.76 4.99
CA HIS A 252 -16.99 -5.45 5.63
C HIS A 252 -18.02 -5.43 6.79
N LEU A 253 -18.85 -6.47 6.95
CA LEU A 253 -19.94 -6.50 7.94
C LEU A 253 -19.68 -7.35 9.18
N LEU A 254 -18.69 -8.22 9.14
CA LEU A 254 -18.17 -8.93 10.32
C LEU A 254 -16.72 -8.48 10.50
N GLY A 255 -16.45 -7.84 11.64
CA GLY A 255 -15.19 -7.15 11.93
C GLY A 255 -13.95 -7.92 11.49
N ARG A 256 -13.01 -7.17 10.93
CA ARG A 256 -11.65 -7.59 10.52
C ARG A 256 -11.09 -8.70 11.42
N SER A 257 -10.67 -9.81 10.81
CA SER A 257 -9.63 -10.64 11.41
C SER A 257 -8.69 -11.18 10.32
N ASN A 258 -7.44 -10.73 10.41
CA ASN A 258 -6.33 -10.92 9.48
C ASN A 258 -5.83 -12.36 9.50
N TYR A 259 -6.07 -13.14 8.45
CA TYR A 259 -5.83 -14.59 8.48
C TYR A 259 -5.03 -15.09 7.27
N MET A 260 -3.76 -14.69 7.14
CA MET A 260 -2.79 -15.44 6.33
C MET A 260 -1.33 -15.09 6.64
N SER A 261 -0.79 -15.64 7.73
CA SER A 261 0.66 -15.82 7.89
C SER A 261 0.92 -16.88 8.96
N THR A 262 1.37 -18.07 8.55
CA THR A 262 2.27 -18.99 9.30
C THR A 262 2.26 -20.37 8.66
N LEU A 263 3.19 -20.60 7.73
CA LEU A 263 3.67 -21.93 7.36
C LEU A 263 5.14 -21.80 6.92
N LYS A 264 6.06 -21.66 7.88
CA LYS A 264 7.47 -22.01 7.68
C LYS A 264 8.12 -22.56 8.96
N SER A 265 8.37 -23.87 8.87
CA SER A 265 9.42 -24.71 9.47
C SER A 265 10.14 -24.26 10.74
N SER A 266 9.92 -25.02 11.81
CA SER A 266 10.83 -25.22 12.93
C SER A 266 12.09 -25.96 12.47
N ASN A 267 13.26 -25.41 12.82
CA ASN A 267 14.51 -26.14 13.01
C ASN A 267 15.34 -25.36 14.04
N ALA A 268 15.59 -25.96 15.20
CA ALA A 268 16.55 -25.50 16.20
C ALA A 268 17.33 -26.73 16.69
N PRO A 269 18.65 -26.57 16.89
CA PRO A 269 19.26 -26.97 18.15
C PRO A 269 20.07 -25.79 18.73
N ALA A 270 19.89 -25.48 20.02
CA ALA A 270 20.71 -25.91 21.16
C ALA A 270 21.97 -25.04 21.32
N ASP A 271 22.06 -24.30 22.43
CA ASP A 271 23.33 -24.13 23.15
C ASP A 271 23.11 -23.66 24.59
N ASN A 272 24.02 -24.15 25.44
CA ASN A 272 24.00 -24.23 26.88
C ASN A 272 24.84 -23.10 27.53
N ILE A 273 24.39 -22.66 28.71
CA ILE A 273 25.18 -22.47 29.95
C ILE A 273 26.17 -21.28 30.07
N GLN A 274 25.79 -20.37 31.00
CA GLN A 274 26.55 -19.71 32.13
C GLN A 274 27.88 -18.99 31.82
N ALA A 275 28.41 -18.04 32.60
CA ALA A 275 28.16 -17.23 33.80
C ALA A 275 29.24 -16.10 33.70
N GLY A 276 29.16 -14.88 34.26
CA GLY A 276 28.97 -14.47 35.64
C GLY A 276 30.16 -13.57 36.08
N GLY A 277 29.90 -12.56 36.93
CA GLY A 277 30.89 -11.80 37.75
C GLY A 277 31.34 -10.44 37.19
N LEU A 278 30.97 -9.27 37.76
CA LEU A 278 31.42 -8.62 39.03
C LEU A 278 32.93 -8.23 38.94
N VAL A 279 33.48 -7.08 39.33
CA VAL A 279 33.07 -5.88 40.09
C VAL A 279 34.21 -4.83 40.04
N ASP A 280 33.91 -3.62 40.50
CA ASP A 280 34.79 -2.57 41.08
C ASP A 280 35.27 -1.35 40.27
N SER A 281 34.92 -0.19 40.84
CA SER A 281 35.56 1.14 40.77
C SER A 281 36.34 1.36 42.08
N PRO A 282 37.29 2.32 42.21
CA PRO A 282 36.91 3.72 42.54
C PRO A 282 37.91 4.84 42.09
N GLU A 283 37.39 6.09 42.11
CA GLU A 283 37.97 7.44 42.43
C GLU A 283 39.47 7.77 42.17
N LYS A 284 39.96 8.97 41.78
CA LYS A 284 39.49 10.38 41.72
C LYS A 284 40.56 11.26 40.99
N SER A 285 40.18 12.51 40.67
CA SER A 285 40.99 13.76 40.55
C SER A 285 41.25 14.40 39.17
N THR A 286 40.39 15.38 38.85
CA THR A 286 40.66 16.74 38.33
C THR A 286 41.82 17.00 37.35
N THR A 287 41.48 17.47 36.14
CA THR A 287 41.95 18.76 35.56
C THR A 287 41.15 19.10 34.30
N SER A 288 40.85 20.38 34.12
CA SER A 288 39.99 20.91 33.07
C SER A 288 40.66 20.86 31.69
N ALA A 289 40.04 20.15 30.76
CA ALA A 289 40.15 20.41 29.33
C ALA A 289 38.77 20.18 28.72
N ARG A 290 38.30 21.11 27.87
CA ARG A 290 37.10 20.91 27.05
C ARG A 290 37.34 19.72 26.13
N VAL A 291 36.94 18.54 26.58
CA VAL A 291 36.86 17.33 25.78
C VAL A 291 35.64 17.50 24.89
N HIS A 292 35.87 17.67 23.59
CA HIS A 292 34.85 17.41 22.59
C HIS A 292 34.29 16.01 22.88
N PRO A 293 32.97 15.84 23.09
CA PRO A 293 32.43 14.51 23.31
C PRO A 293 32.78 13.63 22.10
N PRO A 294 33.19 12.37 22.32
CA PRO A 294 33.56 11.50 21.22
C PRO A 294 32.36 11.36 20.28
N VAL A 295 32.58 11.66 19.00
CA VAL A 295 31.62 11.37 17.93
C VAL A 295 31.34 9.88 17.99
N THR A 296 30.22 9.51 18.59
CA THR A 296 29.74 8.14 18.52
C THR A 296 29.44 7.89 17.05
N THR A 297 30.28 7.09 16.38
CA THR A 297 30.10 6.75 14.97
C THR A 297 28.80 5.96 14.84
N ASN A 298 27.68 6.67 14.66
CA ASN A 298 26.38 6.07 14.49
C ASN A 298 26.43 5.28 13.18
N SER A 299 26.36 3.96 13.29
CA SER A 299 26.46 3.04 12.17
C SER A 299 25.15 2.89 11.40
N ASN A 300 24.23 3.84 11.53
CA ASN A 300 22.92 3.77 10.91
C ASN A 300 23.04 3.87 9.37
N PRO A 301 22.23 3.11 8.61
CA PRO A 301 22.26 3.15 7.15
C PRO A 301 21.51 4.33 6.50
N GLY A 302 20.86 5.21 7.25
CA GLY A 302 20.00 6.28 6.73
C GLY A 302 18.59 5.79 6.41
N SER A 303 17.88 6.57 5.60
CA SER A 303 16.53 6.22 5.13
C SER A 303 16.56 5.34 3.88
N LEU A 304 15.51 4.54 3.68
CA LEU A 304 15.37 3.68 2.50
C LEU A 304 15.13 4.51 1.23
N GLU A 305 14.42 5.64 1.32
CA GLU A 305 14.19 6.58 0.19
C GLU A 305 15.51 7.08 -0.44
N GLU A 306 16.58 7.11 0.35
CA GLU A 306 17.88 7.66 -0.03
C GLU A 306 18.84 6.62 -0.62
N ILE A 307 18.43 5.35 -0.77
CA ILE A 307 19.33 4.27 -1.16
C ILE A 307 19.97 4.50 -2.55
N HIS A 308 19.24 5.13 -3.47
CA HIS A 308 19.68 5.47 -4.82
C HIS A 308 20.16 6.93 -4.96
N ARG A 309 20.07 7.74 -3.90
CA ARG A 309 20.31 9.21 -3.95
C ARG A 309 21.66 9.55 -4.56
N LYS A 310 22.73 8.85 -4.15
CA LYS A 310 24.10 9.14 -4.62
C LYS A 310 24.30 8.94 -6.12
N CYS A 311 23.60 7.98 -6.73
CA CYS A 311 23.65 7.81 -8.18
C CYS A 311 22.82 8.88 -8.90
N ARG A 312 21.60 9.15 -8.40
CA ARG A 312 20.68 10.12 -8.99
C ARG A 312 21.19 11.57 -8.94
N GLU A 313 21.95 11.94 -7.92
CA GLU A 313 22.57 13.28 -7.78
C GLU A 313 23.60 13.61 -8.88
N ILE A 314 24.15 12.60 -9.58
CA ILE A 314 25.11 12.81 -10.69
C ILE A 314 24.40 13.31 -11.96
N PHE A 315 23.17 12.85 -12.19
CA PHE A 315 22.48 13.11 -13.45
C PHE A 315 22.05 14.60 -13.54
N PRO A 316 22.12 15.20 -14.74
CA PRO A 316 21.74 16.60 -14.93
C PRO A 316 20.23 16.79 -14.79
N MET A 317 19.83 17.82 -14.04
CA MET A 317 18.45 18.31 -13.99
C MET A 317 18.23 19.35 -15.11
N CYS A 318 18.00 18.87 -16.34
CA CYS A 318 17.81 19.75 -17.48
C CYS A 318 16.51 20.56 -17.37
N PHE A 319 16.56 21.82 -17.81
CA PHE A 319 15.44 22.74 -17.94
C PHE A 319 15.48 23.45 -19.31
N ASP A 320 14.34 24.00 -19.73
CA ASP A 320 14.17 24.73 -20.99
C ASP A 320 13.76 26.19 -20.77
N GLY A 321 14.05 27.04 -21.75
CA GLY A 321 13.75 28.46 -21.70
C GLY A 321 14.65 29.26 -20.75
N ALA A 322 14.19 30.42 -20.31
CA ALA A 322 14.92 31.28 -19.38
C ALA A 322 14.46 31.06 -17.94
N ARG A 323 15.41 30.83 -17.02
CA ARG A 323 15.11 30.68 -15.58
C ARG A 323 15.93 31.67 -14.76
N MET A 324 15.29 32.46 -13.93
CA MET A 324 15.98 33.33 -12.97
C MET A 324 15.58 32.92 -11.55
N MET A 325 16.56 32.60 -10.72
CA MET A 325 16.34 32.21 -9.33
C MET A 325 17.10 33.16 -8.41
N LEU A 326 16.38 34.02 -7.69
CA LEU A 326 16.94 34.90 -6.67
C LEU A 326 16.68 34.30 -5.29
N THR A 327 17.73 33.99 -4.57
CA THR A 327 17.70 33.43 -3.23
C THR A 327 18.32 34.42 -2.27
N LYS A 328 17.58 34.85 -1.26
CA LYS A 328 18.04 35.81 -0.26
C LYS A 328 17.90 35.21 1.14
N ALA A 329 19.03 35.07 1.83
CA ALA A 329 19.03 34.74 3.25
C ALA A 329 18.69 36.01 4.04
N MET A 330 17.56 35.99 4.76
CA MET A 330 17.14 37.09 5.63
C MET A 330 17.73 36.92 7.04
N SER A 331 17.99 35.67 7.44
CA SER A 331 18.74 35.29 8.64
C SER A 331 19.41 33.94 8.43
N SER A 332 20.19 33.45 9.39
CA SER A 332 20.74 32.08 9.37
C SER A 332 19.68 30.98 9.37
N HIS A 333 18.46 31.33 9.77
CA HIS A 333 17.33 30.41 9.93
C HIS A 333 16.22 30.63 8.92
N PHE A 334 16.27 31.70 8.12
CA PHE A 334 15.18 32.05 7.21
C PHE A 334 15.71 32.55 5.87
N GLN A 335 15.30 31.85 4.81
CA GLN A 335 15.69 32.10 3.44
C GLN A 335 14.45 32.22 2.55
N VAL A 336 14.46 33.19 1.65
CA VAL A 336 13.39 33.45 0.70
C VAL A 336 13.94 33.27 -0.71
N THR A 337 13.16 32.59 -1.56
CA THR A 337 13.54 32.27 -2.93
C THR A 337 12.47 32.78 -3.89
N HIS A 338 12.88 33.47 -4.93
CA HIS A 338 12.05 33.95 -6.03
C HIS A 338 12.50 33.25 -7.29
N THR A 339 11.65 32.44 -7.91
CA THR A 339 11.96 31.75 -9.17
C THR A 339 11.03 32.26 -10.26
N LEU A 340 11.61 32.86 -11.30
CA LEU A 340 10.93 33.21 -12.54
C LEU A 340 11.35 32.22 -13.61
N SER A 341 10.38 31.51 -14.19
CA SER A 341 10.61 30.59 -15.31
C SER A 341 9.84 31.11 -16.52
N ILE A 342 10.51 31.14 -17.68
CA ILE A 342 9.94 31.55 -18.96
C ILE A 342 10.26 30.42 -19.94
N SER A 343 9.27 29.59 -20.23
CA SER A 343 9.39 28.50 -21.20
C SER A 343 8.09 28.37 -21.98
N PRO A 344 8.10 27.77 -23.19
CA PRO A 344 6.89 27.58 -23.99
C PRO A 344 5.79 26.80 -23.26
N GLN A 345 6.16 25.88 -22.37
CA GLN A 345 5.23 25.01 -21.64
C GLN A 345 4.91 25.53 -20.23
N ASN A 346 5.81 26.29 -19.62
CA ASN A 346 5.70 26.68 -18.21
C ASN A 346 6.32 28.06 -17.97
N THR A 347 5.53 29.11 -18.20
CA THR A 347 5.90 30.49 -17.85
C THR A 347 5.17 30.89 -16.58
N GLY A 348 5.92 31.30 -15.56
CA GLY A 348 5.34 31.67 -14.27
C GLY A 348 6.37 32.11 -13.25
N TYR A 349 5.85 32.65 -12.16
CA TYR A 349 6.63 33.04 -11.01
C TYR A 349 6.25 32.17 -9.81
N ARG A 350 7.27 31.74 -9.08
CA ARG A 350 7.16 30.93 -7.87
C ARG A 350 7.90 31.61 -6.73
N PHE A 351 7.19 31.79 -5.63
CA PHE A 351 7.73 32.29 -4.37
C PHE A 351 7.95 31.13 -3.40
N GLY A 352 9.15 31.01 -2.85
CA GLY A 352 9.51 29.99 -1.89
C GLY A 352 10.04 30.59 -0.60
N ALA A 353 9.74 29.96 0.53
CA ALA A 353 10.28 30.30 1.84
C ALA A 353 10.79 29.03 2.52
N THR A 354 11.97 29.13 3.13
CA THR A 354 12.61 28.06 3.88
C THR A 354 12.94 28.57 5.27
N TYR A 355 12.45 27.88 6.29
CA TYR A 355 12.82 28.10 7.68
C TYR A 355 13.53 26.86 8.23
N VAL A 356 14.68 27.07 8.86
CA VAL A 356 15.46 26.03 9.52
C VAL A 356 15.60 26.43 10.99
N GLY A 357 15.07 25.61 11.90
CA GLY A 357 15.06 25.87 13.33
C GLY A 357 16.45 25.87 13.98
N THR A 358 16.47 26.13 15.28
CA THR A 358 17.71 26.24 16.08
C THR A 358 18.13 24.93 16.76
N LYS A 359 17.25 23.92 16.78
CA LYS A 359 17.54 22.65 17.46
C LYS A 359 18.42 21.78 16.57
N ALA A 360 19.74 21.96 16.70
CA ALA A 360 20.73 21.11 16.08
C ALA A 360 20.77 19.76 16.81
N THR A 361 20.60 18.66 16.07
CA THR A 361 20.75 17.31 16.66
C THR A 361 22.21 16.92 16.58
N GLN A 362 22.78 16.41 17.69
CA GLN A 362 24.20 16.05 17.80
C GLN A 362 24.68 15.00 16.79
N GLN A 363 23.77 14.29 16.12
CA GLN A 363 24.10 13.10 15.32
C GLN A 363 24.36 13.37 13.83
N GLU A 364 23.88 14.48 13.25
CA GLU A 364 24.00 14.73 11.79
C GLU A 364 24.28 16.19 11.40
N GLY A 365 24.41 17.13 12.34
CA GLY A 365 24.57 18.56 11.99
C GLY A 365 23.33 19.18 11.33
N GLU A 366 22.24 18.43 11.23
CA GLU A 366 20.94 18.88 10.75
C GLU A 366 20.19 19.62 11.87
N SER A 367 19.56 20.73 11.50
CA SER A 367 18.80 21.59 12.40
C SER A 367 17.30 21.44 12.14
N PHE A 368 16.52 21.32 13.22
CA PHE A 368 15.07 21.12 13.15
C PHE A 368 14.31 22.16 14.01
N PRO A 369 13.01 22.37 13.77
CA PRO A 369 12.22 21.93 12.61
C PRO A 369 12.65 22.61 11.30
N VAL A 370 12.42 21.95 10.17
CA VAL A 370 12.56 22.53 8.83
C VAL A 370 11.17 22.71 8.22
N PHE A 371 10.88 23.92 7.77
CA PHE A 371 9.70 24.22 6.97
C PHE A 371 10.14 24.69 5.60
N LEU A 372 9.64 24.05 4.56
CA LEU A 372 9.82 24.44 3.16
C LEU A 372 8.44 24.69 2.59
N ALA A 373 8.22 25.84 1.96
CA ALA A 373 6.98 26.10 1.24
C ALA A 373 7.26 26.86 -0.03
N ASP A 374 6.57 26.51 -1.10
CA ASP A 374 6.59 27.24 -2.37
C ASP A 374 5.18 27.40 -2.93
N THR A 375 4.91 28.55 -3.53
CA THR A 375 3.61 28.90 -4.10
C THR A 375 3.79 29.58 -5.45
N ASP A 376 2.93 29.27 -6.39
CA ASP A 376 2.88 29.92 -7.71
C ASP A 376 1.74 30.95 -7.81
N ILE A 377 1.74 31.75 -8.89
CA ILE A 377 0.70 32.76 -9.13
C ILE A 377 -0.70 32.13 -9.26
N SER A 378 -0.78 30.88 -9.73
CA SER A 378 -2.03 30.15 -9.91
C SER A 378 -2.59 29.58 -8.61
N GLY A 379 -1.92 29.79 -7.47
CA GLY A 379 -2.33 29.31 -6.16
C GLY A 379 -1.96 27.85 -5.88
N ASN A 380 -1.18 27.21 -6.76
CA ASN A 380 -0.63 25.90 -6.47
C ASN A 380 0.50 26.06 -5.45
N THR A 381 0.31 25.45 -4.28
CA THR A 381 1.22 25.61 -3.14
C THR A 381 1.69 24.24 -2.70
N SER A 382 2.99 24.08 -2.49
CA SER A 382 3.56 22.91 -1.82
C SER A 382 4.17 23.34 -0.49
N ALA A 383 3.96 22.54 0.55
CA ALA A 383 4.52 22.75 1.87
C ALA A 383 5.06 21.42 2.41
N THR A 384 6.26 21.46 2.97
CA THR A 384 6.94 20.34 3.63
C THR A 384 7.38 20.76 5.02
N PHE A 385 7.00 19.97 6.02
CA PHE A 385 7.43 20.07 7.39
C PHE A 385 8.26 18.85 7.76
N LEU A 386 9.44 19.07 8.34
CA LEU A 386 10.33 18.02 8.79
C LEU A 386 10.76 18.33 10.23
N HIS A 387 10.59 17.38 11.14
CA HIS A 387 11.00 17.55 12.53
C HIS A 387 11.54 16.27 13.13
N GLN A 388 12.44 16.41 14.08
CA GLN A 388 13.01 15.30 14.84
C GLN A 388 12.64 15.40 16.33
N PHE A 389 11.82 14.46 16.78
CA PHE A 389 11.42 14.30 18.17
C PHE A 389 12.42 13.38 18.90
N GLY A 390 13.03 13.92 19.95
CA GLY A 390 14.15 13.26 20.65
C GLY A 390 15.32 12.97 19.70
N ASP A 391 16.05 11.88 19.98
CA ASP A 391 17.25 11.52 19.21
C ASP A 391 16.99 10.50 18.09
N ARG A 392 15.76 9.98 17.96
CA ARG A 392 15.49 8.80 17.10
C ARG A 392 14.25 8.89 16.21
N TRP A 393 13.27 9.73 16.53
CA TRP A 393 12.02 9.80 15.76
C TRP A 393 12.06 11.01 14.83
N ARG A 394 11.95 10.77 13.53
CA ARG A 394 11.84 11.79 12.49
C ARG A 394 10.43 11.77 11.92
N VAL A 395 9.83 12.94 11.76
CA VAL A 395 8.48 13.12 11.21
C VAL A 395 8.58 14.03 10.01
N LYS A 396 7.97 13.61 8.91
CA LYS A 396 7.92 14.33 7.63
C LYS A 396 6.46 14.46 7.23
N MET A 397 5.98 15.67 7.02
CA MET A 397 4.63 15.95 6.52
C MET A 397 4.75 16.79 5.27
N GLN A 398 4.02 16.48 4.22
CA GLN A 398 3.97 17.30 3.01
C GLN A 398 2.53 17.42 2.52
N ALA A 399 2.19 18.59 1.98
CA ALA A 399 0.90 18.87 1.39
C ALA A 399 1.07 19.72 0.14
N GLN A 400 0.28 19.44 -0.89
CA GLN A 400 0.25 20.21 -2.13
C GLN A 400 -1.17 20.52 -2.54
N THR A 401 -1.43 21.79 -2.85
CA THR A 401 -2.68 22.27 -3.41
C THR A 401 -2.50 22.53 -4.91
N GLN A 402 -3.50 22.17 -5.71
CA GLN A 402 -3.56 22.48 -7.13
C GLN A 402 -4.99 22.85 -7.51
N GLY A 403 -5.18 24.01 -8.15
CA GLY A 403 -6.51 24.45 -8.62
C GLY A 403 -7.59 24.46 -7.53
N ASN A 404 -7.28 25.03 -6.36
CA ASN A 404 -8.13 25.06 -5.16
C ASN A 404 -8.53 23.69 -4.57
N LYS A 405 -7.89 22.60 -5.00
CA LYS A 405 -8.05 21.27 -4.40
C LYS A 405 -6.76 20.82 -3.75
N LEU A 406 -6.87 20.02 -2.69
CA LEU A 406 -5.73 19.38 -2.06
C LEU A 406 -5.35 18.15 -2.90
N ALA A 407 -4.28 18.29 -3.70
CA ALA A 407 -3.89 17.30 -4.69
C ALA A 407 -3.07 16.15 -4.07
N THR A 408 -2.12 16.50 -3.18
CA THR A 408 -1.34 15.49 -2.45
C THR A 408 -1.22 15.84 -0.99
N THR A 409 -1.35 14.83 -0.13
CA THR A 409 -1.03 14.91 1.30
C THR A 409 -0.24 13.69 1.67
N GLN A 410 0.85 13.87 2.39
CA GLN A 410 1.64 12.75 2.89
C GLN A 410 2.18 13.04 4.27
N GLY A 411 2.18 12.02 5.12
CA GLY A 411 2.70 12.07 6.47
C GLY A 411 3.47 10.79 6.75
N GLY A 412 4.71 10.93 7.18
CA GLY A 412 5.60 9.83 7.47
C GLY A 412 6.30 9.98 8.81
N ILE A 413 6.54 8.84 9.46
CA ILE A 413 7.28 8.72 10.71
C ILE A 413 8.40 7.71 10.47
N GLU A 414 9.62 8.09 10.81
CA GLU A 414 10.82 7.28 10.69
C GLU A 414 11.49 7.12 12.06
N TYR A 415 11.75 5.88 12.47
CA TYR A 415 12.52 5.54 13.65
C TYR A 415 13.94 5.14 13.24
N ARG A 416 14.94 5.92 13.67
CA ARG A 416 16.36 5.65 13.47
C ARG A 416 16.97 4.99 14.71
N GLY A 417 17.29 3.71 14.57
CA GLY A 417 18.11 2.96 15.53
C GLY A 417 19.60 3.05 15.21
N ARG A 418 20.43 2.22 15.86
CA ARG A 418 21.89 2.20 15.64
C ARG A 418 22.33 1.53 14.33
N LEU A 419 21.59 0.51 13.89
CA LEU A 419 21.87 -0.29 12.68
C LEU A 419 20.64 -0.45 11.78
N THR A 420 19.50 0.05 12.22
CA THR A 420 18.19 -0.18 11.62
C THR A 420 17.43 1.12 11.50
N THR A 421 16.70 1.27 10.41
CA THR A 421 15.76 2.37 10.16
C THR A 421 14.41 1.76 9.80
N LEU A 422 13.35 2.22 10.46
CA LEU A 422 11.96 1.83 10.19
C LEU A 422 11.20 3.08 9.75
N GLY A 423 10.51 3.02 8.62
CA GLY A 423 9.69 4.12 8.10
C GLY A 423 8.25 3.67 7.91
N LEU A 424 7.30 4.54 8.21
CA LEU A 424 5.90 4.38 7.84
C LEU A 424 5.43 5.71 7.24
N THR A 425 5.04 5.69 5.97
CA THR A 425 4.54 6.85 5.24
C THR A 425 3.12 6.57 4.75
N CYS A 426 2.22 7.50 5.00
CA CYS A 426 0.85 7.49 4.55
C CYS A 426 0.68 8.63 3.54
N ALA A 427 0.10 8.36 2.38
CA ALA A 427 -0.19 9.37 1.37
C ALA A 427 -1.64 9.30 0.89
N ASN A 428 -2.25 10.46 0.68
CA ASN A 428 -3.60 10.66 0.14
C ASN A 428 -4.67 9.81 0.83
N ILE A 429 -4.65 9.75 2.17
CA ILE A 429 -5.68 9.04 2.93
C ILE A 429 -6.99 9.85 2.86
N ASP A 430 -7.96 9.30 2.14
CA ASP A 430 -9.35 9.72 2.18
C ASP A 430 -10.17 8.67 2.94
N ILE A 431 -10.57 9.03 4.15
CA ILE A 431 -11.36 8.17 5.04
C ILE A 431 -12.79 8.00 4.52
N ILE A 432 -13.32 8.99 3.78
CA ILE A 432 -14.70 8.98 3.29
C ILE A 432 -14.82 8.05 2.09
N ASN A 433 -13.88 8.16 1.16
CA ASN A 433 -13.87 7.35 -0.06
C ASN A 433 -13.10 6.02 0.08
N ASP A 434 -12.60 5.72 1.29
CA ASP A 434 -11.77 4.55 1.60
C ASP A 434 -10.67 4.35 0.56
N SER A 435 -9.81 5.37 0.42
CA SER A 435 -8.67 5.35 -0.49
C SER A 435 -7.43 5.92 0.17
N GLY A 436 -6.27 5.44 -0.26
CA GLY A 436 -4.99 5.90 0.24
C GLY A 436 -3.83 4.98 -0.11
N VAL A 437 -2.63 5.45 0.18
CA VAL A 437 -1.38 4.72 0.01
C VAL A 437 -0.70 4.62 1.38
N ILE A 438 -0.29 3.42 1.76
CA ILE A 438 0.51 3.15 2.95
C ILE A 438 1.82 2.51 2.50
N VAL A 439 2.93 3.08 2.91
CA VAL A 439 4.28 2.61 2.59
C VAL A 439 5.00 2.30 3.90
N ALA A 440 5.38 1.06 4.10
CA ALA A 440 6.19 0.62 5.24
C ALA A 440 7.59 0.24 4.75
N GLN A 441 8.61 0.80 5.38
CA GLN A 441 10.01 0.64 4.99
C GLN A 441 10.82 0.10 6.16
N TYR A 442 11.71 -0.83 5.85
CA TYR A 442 12.69 -1.35 6.80
C TYR A 442 14.04 -1.40 6.12
N LEU A 443 15.06 -0.81 6.74
CA LEU A 443 16.45 -0.88 6.27
C LEU A 443 17.35 -1.29 7.43
N ARG A 444 18.22 -2.28 7.21
CA ARG A 444 19.18 -2.76 8.22
C ARG A 444 20.56 -2.92 7.62
N ARG A 445 21.56 -2.43 8.35
CA ARG A 445 22.96 -2.74 8.11
C ARG A 445 23.28 -4.16 8.59
N ILE A 446 23.62 -5.04 7.65
CA ILE A 446 23.97 -6.44 7.93
C ILE A 446 25.47 -6.59 8.15
N THR A 447 26.27 -5.95 7.29
CA THR A 447 27.73 -5.88 7.44
C THR A 447 28.19 -4.42 7.37
N LYS A 448 29.47 -4.14 7.65
CA LYS A 448 30.00 -2.76 7.55
C LYS A 448 29.87 -2.15 6.14
N LYS A 449 29.61 -2.97 5.12
CA LYS A 449 29.50 -2.55 3.71
C LYS A 449 28.14 -2.85 3.09
N LEU A 450 27.34 -3.76 3.66
CA LEU A 450 26.07 -4.23 3.09
C LEU A 450 24.90 -3.80 3.96
N ASP A 451 24.00 -3.04 3.35
CA ASP A 451 22.70 -2.68 3.90
C ASP A 451 21.60 -3.38 3.08
N LEU A 452 20.64 -4.02 3.75
CA LEU A 452 19.50 -4.69 3.13
C LEU A 452 18.21 -4.08 3.67
N GLY A 453 17.25 -3.86 2.79
CA GLY A 453 15.96 -3.28 3.12
C GLY A 453 14.81 -3.90 2.35
N VAL A 454 13.61 -3.67 2.87
CA VAL A 454 12.35 -4.07 2.26
C VAL A 454 11.40 -2.89 2.37
N GLU A 455 10.69 -2.63 1.28
CA GLU A 455 9.60 -1.68 1.21
C GLU A 455 8.32 -2.43 0.84
N PHE A 456 7.26 -2.16 1.60
CA PHE A 456 5.93 -2.68 1.38
C PHE A 456 5.01 -1.51 1.07
N ILE A 457 4.46 -1.49 -0.14
CA ILE A 457 3.53 -0.47 -0.62
C ILE A 457 2.16 -1.12 -0.69
N HIS A 458 1.18 -0.56 0.02
CA HIS A 458 -0.22 -0.95 -0.04
C HIS A 458 -1.06 0.23 -0.45
N GLN A 459 -1.63 0.15 -1.65
CA GLN A 459 -2.52 1.15 -2.19
C GLN A 459 -3.93 0.58 -2.21
N TYR A 460 -4.90 1.33 -1.69
CA TYR A 460 -6.30 0.95 -1.71
C TYR A 460 -7.14 2.12 -2.23
N GLY A 461 -8.24 1.80 -2.90
CA GLY A 461 -9.16 2.80 -3.44
C GLY A 461 -9.98 2.32 -4.62
N ILE A 462 -11.10 3.01 -4.86
CA ILE A 462 -12.03 2.77 -5.96
C ILE A 462 -11.35 2.76 -7.35
N PRO A 463 -10.38 3.64 -7.68
CA PRO A 463 -9.81 3.68 -9.03
C PRO A 463 -8.85 2.53 -9.34
N ILE A 464 -8.51 1.68 -8.36
CA ILE A 464 -7.52 0.60 -8.54
C ILE A 464 -8.26 -0.69 -8.96
N PRO A 465 -7.80 -1.39 -10.02
CA PRO A 465 -8.34 -2.71 -10.38
C PRO A 465 -8.26 -3.68 -9.19
N GLY A 466 -9.39 -4.21 -8.75
CA GLY A 466 -9.45 -5.06 -7.55
C GLY A 466 -9.47 -4.32 -6.20
N ARG A 467 -9.61 -2.98 -6.22
CA ARG A 467 -9.68 -2.04 -5.08
C ARG A 467 -8.45 -1.98 -4.17
N GLN A 468 -7.50 -2.89 -4.33
CA GLN A 468 -6.28 -2.96 -3.55
C GLN A 468 -5.13 -3.45 -4.43
N LEU A 469 -3.97 -2.85 -4.28
CA LEU A 469 -2.72 -3.27 -4.89
C LEU A 469 -1.64 -3.27 -3.80
N SER A 470 -0.91 -4.38 -3.68
CA SER A 470 0.19 -4.50 -2.73
C SER A 470 1.46 -4.90 -3.46
N VAL A 471 2.54 -4.16 -3.25
CA VAL A 471 3.84 -4.38 -3.90
C VAL A 471 4.92 -4.48 -2.83
N VAL A 472 5.84 -5.43 -3.01
CA VAL A 472 7.01 -5.60 -2.15
C VAL A 472 8.27 -5.36 -2.97
N ASN A 473 9.08 -4.40 -2.52
CA ASN A 473 10.36 -4.07 -3.12
C ASN A 473 11.48 -4.51 -2.16
N TYR A 474 12.37 -5.37 -2.62
CA TYR A 474 13.60 -5.71 -1.90
C TYR A 474 14.69 -4.76 -2.35
N GLN A 475 15.39 -4.16 -1.41
CA GLN A 475 16.43 -3.18 -1.71
C GLN A 475 17.75 -3.59 -1.05
N ALA A 476 18.86 -3.35 -1.74
CA ALA A 476 20.20 -3.64 -1.25
C ALA A 476 21.14 -2.49 -1.60
N ARG A 477 22.08 -2.20 -0.70
CA ARG A 477 23.18 -1.25 -0.95
C ARG A 477 24.49 -1.83 -0.47
N TYR A 478 25.47 -1.80 -1.36
CA TYR A 478 26.84 -2.19 -1.10
C TYR A 478 27.77 -0.98 -1.23
N THR A 479 28.39 -0.59 -0.12
CA THR A 479 29.34 0.53 -0.03
C THR A 479 30.77 0.00 -0.09
N GLY A 480 31.41 0.22 -1.24
CA GLY A 480 32.82 -0.04 -1.47
C GLY A 480 33.71 1.08 -0.94
N LYS A 481 35.00 1.08 -1.33
CA LYS A 481 35.93 2.17 -0.97
C LYS A 481 35.66 3.45 -1.78
N ASN A 482 35.48 3.29 -3.09
CA ASN A 482 35.32 4.41 -4.04
C ASN A 482 34.00 4.31 -4.84
N PHE A 483 33.17 3.31 -4.56
CA PHE A 483 31.93 3.06 -5.29
C PHE A 483 30.80 2.66 -4.34
N ILE A 484 29.57 2.89 -4.77
CA ILE A 484 28.35 2.46 -4.11
C ILE A 484 27.48 1.79 -5.18
N ALA A 485 27.15 0.52 -4.96
CA ALA A 485 26.15 -0.18 -5.77
C ALA A 485 24.85 -0.27 -4.96
N SER A 486 23.72 0.13 -5.53
CA SER A 486 22.41 -0.09 -4.94
C SER A 486 21.47 -0.71 -5.95
N GLY A 487 20.50 -1.48 -5.46
CA GLY A 487 19.53 -2.16 -6.31
C GLY A 487 18.21 -2.33 -5.58
N MET A 488 17.12 -2.17 -6.34
CA MET A 488 15.76 -2.50 -5.95
C MET A 488 15.25 -3.58 -6.90
N PHE A 489 14.70 -4.65 -6.31
CA PHE A 489 14.11 -5.77 -7.01
C PHE A 489 12.68 -5.96 -6.54
N SER A 490 11.74 -5.95 -7.48
CA SER A 490 10.36 -6.35 -7.28
C SER A 490 9.95 -7.31 -8.39
N PHE A 491 8.75 -7.89 -8.29
CA PHE A 491 8.26 -8.80 -9.33
C PHE A 491 8.05 -8.09 -10.68
N ASP A 492 7.71 -6.79 -10.63
CA ASP A 492 7.32 -6.01 -11.81
C ASP A 492 8.39 -5.00 -12.25
N ALA A 493 9.43 -4.78 -11.45
CA ALA A 493 10.47 -3.80 -11.76
C ALA A 493 11.84 -4.18 -11.19
N LEU A 494 12.88 -3.80 -11.93
CA LEU A 494 14.28 -3.92 -11.54
C LEU A 494 14.94 -2.55 -11.70
N HIS A 495 15.49 -2.01 -10.62
CA HIS A 495 16.20 -0.74 -10.63
C HIS A 495 17.59 -0.91 -10.03
N LEU A 496 18.64 -0.70 -10.81
CA LEU A 496 20.03 -0.88 -10.39
C LEU A 496 20.77 0.44 -10.57
N CYS A 497 21.56 0.81 -9.57
CA CYS A 497 22.37 2.02 -9.58
C CYS A 497 23.82 1.70 -9.20
N TYR A 498 24.76 2.29 -9.92
CA TYR A 498 26.18 2.20 -9.64
C TYR A 498 26.79 3.60 -9.65
N TYR A 499 27.23 4.04 -8.47
CA TYR A 499 27.96 5.29 -8.27
C TYR A 499 29.45 4.98 -8.10
N HIS A 500 30.32 5.70 -8.79
CA HIS A 500 31.77 5.56 -8.66
C HIS A 500 32.47 6.91 -8.65
N LYS A 501 33.25 7.17 -7.60
CA LYS A 501 34.06 8.37 -7.45
C LYS A 501 35.50 8.07 -7.88
N GLN A 502 35.88 8.52 -9.08
CA GLN A 502 37.21 8.25 -9.63
C GLN A 502 38.27 9.20 -9.05
N ARG A 503 37.92 10.49 -8.92
CA ARG A 503 38.74 11.52 -8.27
C ARG A 503 37.84 12.43 -7.43
N GLU A 504 38.44 13.34 -6.66
CA GLU A 504 37.67 14.32 -5.88
C GLU A 504 36.72 15.15 -6.74
N ASN A 505 37.16 15.46 -7.96
CA ASN A 505 36.51 16.34 -8.91
C ASN A 505 35.67 15.61 -9.98
N ILE A 506 35.70 14.27 -10.05
CA ILE A 506 35.02 13.50 -11.11
C ILE A 506 34.33 12.27 -10.52
N SER A 507 33.03 12.17 -10.75
CA SER A 507 32.19 11.03 -10.39
C SER A 507 31.34 10.55 -11.55
N PHE A 508 31.08 9.25 -11.59
CA PHE A 508 30.27 8.57 -12.59
C PHE A 508 29.07 7.87 -11.94
N GLY A 509 27.95 7.88 -12.65
CA GLY A 509 26.71 7.23 -12.26
C GLY A 509 26.18 6.40 -13.41
N VAL A 510 25.74 5.18 -13.13
CA VAL A 510 25.03 4.32 -14.07
C VAL A 510 23.74 3.87 -13.41
N GLU A 511 22.62 4.11 -14.07
CA GLU A 511 21.29 3.71 -13.64
C GLU A 511 20.68 2.81 -14.70
N PHE A 512 20.12 1.70 -14.27
CA PHE A 512 19.37 0.77 -15.11
C PHE A 512 17.98 0.64 -14.50
N GLU A 513 16.95 0.99 -15.25
CA GLU A 513 15.56 0.83 -14.86
C GLU A 513 14.86 -0.08 -15.86
N SER A 514 14.17 -1.09 -15.37
CA SER A 514 13.36 -1.99 -16.16
C SER A 514 12.03 -2.21 -15.48
N SER A 515 10.95 -2.11 -16.26
CA SER A 515 9.58 -2.31 -15.80
C SER A 515 8.90 -3.32 -16.72
N THR A 516 8.49 -4.45 -16.18
CA THR A 516 7.81 -5.50 -16.95
C THR A 516 6.40 -5.08 -17.36
N ARG A 517 5.80 -4.16 -16.59
CA ARG A 517 4.46 -3.59 -16.86
C ARG A 517 4.45 -2.68 -18.08
N SER A 518 5.50 -1.87 -18.28
CA SER A 518 5.64 -1.04 -19.48
C SER A 518 6.36 -1.75 -20.62
N GLY A 519 7.06 -2.86 -20.33
CA GLY A 519 7.92 -3.53 -21.31
C GLY A 519 9.17 -2.73 -21.67
N GLU A 520 9.50 -1.71 -20.88
CA GLU A 520 10.61 -0.80 -21.14
C GLU A 520 11.82 -1.13 -20.26
N ALA A 521 13.00 -0.96 -20.84
CA ALA A 521 14.27 -1.00 -20.12
C ALA A 521 15.15 0.15 -20.61
N VAL A 522 15.55 1.02 -19.69
CA VAL A 522 16.38 2.20 -19.98
C VAL A 522 17.63 2.14 -19.12
N THR A 523 18.78 2.32 -19.77
CA THR A 523 20.06 2.53 -19.08
C THR A 523 20.50 3.97 -19.28
N THR A 524 20.84 4.63 -18.19
CA THR A 524 21.33 6.00 -18.14
C THR A 524 22.74 6.00 -17.59
N ILE A 525 23.68 6.55 -18.36
CA ILE A 525 25.06 6.75 -17.93
C ILE A 525 25.29 8.24 -17.81
N GLY A 526 25.83 8.68 -16.68
CA GLY A 526 26.12 10.07 -16.44
C GLY A 526 27.42 10.31 -15.70
N TYR A 527 27.92 11.53 -15.81
CA TYR A 527 29.08 11.97 -15.07
C TYR A 527 28.87 13.38 -14.53
N GLN A 528 29.56 13.65 -13.43
CA GLN A 528 29.65 14.96 -12.82
C GLN A 528 31.13 15.32 -12.70
N ALA A 529 31.49 16.46 -13.27
CA ALA A 529 32.82 17.05 -13.17
C ALA A 529 32.71 18.40 -12.46
N GLU A 530 33.47 18.56 -11.39
CA GLU A 530 33.54 19.78 -10.59
C GLU A 530 34.95 20.37 -10.72
N ILE A 531 35.05 21.64 -11.05
CA ILE A 531 36.30 22.38 -11.10
C ILE A 531 36.17 23.53 -10.08
N PRO A 532 36.51 23.29 -8.80
CA PRO A 532 36.27 24.27 -7.74
C PRO A 532 37.01 25.59 -7.96
N ASP A 533 38.22 25.55 -8.52
CA ASP A 533 39.07 26.73 -8.73
C ASP A 533 38.44 27.77 -9.67
N GLU A 534 37.69 27.28 -10.66
CA GLU A 534 36.95 28.06 -11.65
C GLU A 534 35.45 28.19 -11.32
N GLY A 535 34.99 27.56 -10.24
CA GLY A 535 33.58 27.54 -9.84
C GLY A 535 32.65 26.93 -10.89
N VAL A 536 33.12 25.90 -11.60
CA VAL A 536 32.38 25.22 -12.68
C VAL A 536 31.90 23.86 -12.21
N ILE A 537 30.63 23.55 -12.48
CA ILE A 537 30.04 22.23 -12.28
C ILE A 537 29.40 21.79 -13.60
N MET A 538 29.80 20.64 -14.10
CA MET A 538 29.26 20.03 -15.31
C MET A 538 28.62 18.71 -14.96
N ARG A 539 27.38 18.51 -15.39
CA ARG A 539 26.69 17.23 -15.34
C ARG A 539 26.22 16.88 -16.74
N ALA A 540 26.42 15.64 -17.16
CA ALA A 540 25.88 15.15 -18.42
C ALA A 540 25.41 13.71 -18.28
N SER A 541 24.43 13.34 -19.08
CA SER A 541 23.89 11.98 -19.17
C SER A 541 23.59 11.58 -20.60
N LEU A 542 23.71 10.28 -20.85
CA LEU A 542 23.33 9.60 -22.08
C LEU A 542 22.45 8.41 -21.69
N ASN A 543 21.31 8.31 -22.36
CA ASN A 543 20.33 7.26 -22.15
C ASN A 543 20.28 6.32 -23.36
N THR A 544 19.82 5.09 -23.17
CA THR A 544 19.66 4.09 -24.25
C THR A 544 18.52 4.41 -25.23
N ASP A 545 17.64 5.35 -24.90
CA ASP A 545 16.63 5.91 -25.81
C ASP A 545 17.20 6.96 -26.77
N TRP A 546 18.54 7.12 -26.78
CA TRP A 546 19.28 8.13 -27.54
C TRP A 546 18.94 9.58 -27.16
N SER A 547 18.52 9.79 -25.91
CA SER A 547 18.52 11.12 -25.32
C SER A 547 19.85 11.45 -24.66
N VAL A 548 20.32 12.68 -24.89
CA VAL A 548 21.53 13.25 -24.28
C VAL A 548 21.13 14.51 -23.53
N GLY A 549 21.52 14.60 -22.26
CA GLY A 549 21.27 15.75 -21.41
C GLY A 549 22.56 16.31 -20.84
N ALA A 550 22.66 17.63 -20.70
CA ALA A 550 23.77 18.28 -20.03
C ALA A 550 23.33 19.56 -19.33
N VAL A 551 23.95 19.84 -18.18
CA VAL A 551 23.83 21.09 -17.43
C VAL A 551 25.24 21.57 -17.09
N PHE A 552 25.52 22.82 -17.44
CA PHE A 552 26.76 23.51 -17.14
C PHE A 552 26.46 24.69 -16.23
N GLU A 553 27.00 24.68 -15.01
CA GLU A 553 26.89 25.76 -14.05
C GLU A 553 28.25 26.42 -13.86
N LYS A 554 28.31 27.75 -13.95
CA LYS A 554 29.52 28.54 -13.74
C LYS A 554 29.24 29.72 -12.83
N LYS A 555 29.98 29.80 -11.73
CA LYS A 555 30.05 31.00 -10.89
C LYS A 555 30.78 32.10 -11.65
N LEU A 556 30.11 33.22 -11.91
CA LEU A 556 30.64 34.30 -12.75
C LEU A 556 31.64 35.21 -12.02
N SER A 557 31.59 35.23 -10.69
CA SER A 557 32.48 36.03 -9.85
C SER A 557 32.76 35.32 -8.54
N ARG A 558 33.92 35.60 -7.94
CA ARG A 558 34.25 35.17 -6.57
C ARG A 558 33.59 36.04 -5.50
N ASN A 559 33.28 37.29 -5.84
CA ASN A 559 32.77 38.29 -4.89
C ASN A 559 31.25 38.48 -5.00
N LEU A 560 30.67 38.17 -6.16
CA LEU A 560 29.23 38.32 -6.39
C LEU A 560 28.58 36.95 -6.53
N PRO A 561 27.42 36.72 -5.90
CA PRO A 561 26.76 35.42 -5.85
C PRO A 561 25.98 35.10 -7.14
N PHE A 562 26.62 35.30 -8.30
CA PHE A 562 26.01 35.04 -9.61
C PHE A 562 26.51 33.72 -10.18
N THR A 563 25.59 32.80 -10.45
CA THR A 563 25.86 31.53 -11.14
C THR A 563 25.04 31.47 -12.43
N LEU A 564 25.73 31.36 -13.56
CA LEU A 564 25.12 31.10 -14.86
C LEU A 564 24.95 29.59 -15.02
N ALA A 565 23.75 29.15 -15.38
CA ALA A 565 23.44 27.78 -15.72
C ALA A 565 23.04 27.68 -17.19
N ILE A 566 23.60 26.74 -17.94
CA ILE A 566 23.21 26.42 -19.31
C ILE A 566 22.75 24.97 -19.32
N SER A 567 21.59 24.72 -19.88
CA SER A 567 20.97 23.40 -19.93
C SER A 567 20.63 23.04 -21.36
N GLY A 568 20.83 21.78 -21.73
CA GLY A 568 20.43 21.23 -23.02
C GLY A 568 20.03 19.77 -22.88
N MET A 569 18.95 19.39 -23.55
CA MET A 569 18.53 18.01 -23.71
C MET A 569 18.12 17.78 -25.17
N LEU A 570 18.65 16.74 -25.79
CA LEU A 570 18.40 16.40 -27.19
C LEU A 570 17.99 14.93 -27.27
N ASN A 571 16.84 14.66 -27.88
CA ASN A 571 16.43 13.31 -28.24
C ASN A 571 16.69 13.09 -29.73
N HIS A 572 17.65 12.21 -30.05
CA HIS A 572 18.05 11.98 -31.43
C HIS A 572 17.02 11.20 -32.26
N VAL A 573 16.22 10.34 -31.64
CA VAL A 573 15.17 9.57 -32.33
C VAL A 573 14.02 10.47 -32.77
N LYS A 574 13.58 11.37 -31.88
CA LYS A 574 12.47 12.30 -32.15
C LYS A 574 12.91 13.59 -32.86
N GLY A 575 14.22 13.85 -32.93
CA GLY A 575 14.74 15.11 -33.47
C GLY A 575 14.33 16.35 -32.67
N GLN A 576 14.06 16.20 -31.37
CA GLN A 576 13.57 17.27 -30.51
C GLN A 576 14.65 17.71 -29.51
N GLY A 577 14.86 19.02 -29.41
CA GLY A 577 15.81 19.64 -28.49
C GLY A 577 15.12 20.61 -27.54
N LYS A 578 15.51 20.57 -26.27
CA LYS A 578 15.10 21.51 -25.23
C LYS A 578 16.36 22.18 -24.67
N PHE A 579 16.43 23.50 -24.77
CA PHE A 579 17.58 24.28 -24.32
C PHE A 579 17.12 25.37 -23.37
N GLY A 580 17.95 25.64 -22.37
CA GLY A 580 17.65 26.64 -21.35
C GLY A 580 18.87 27.40 -20.88
N ILE A 581 18.64 28.63 -20.45
CA ILE A 581 19.63 29.49 -19.80
C ILE A 581 19.07 29.96 -18.45
N GLY A 582 19.89 29.84 -17.42
CA GLY A 582 19.53 30.08 -16.05
C GLY A 582 20.47 31.11 -15.40
N LEU A 583 19.93 32.04 -14.62
CA LEU A 583 20.72 32.89 -13.74
C LEU A 583 20.28 32.66 -12.30
N ILE A 584 21.19 32.14 -11.49
CA ILE A 584 20.99 31.91 -10.06
C ILE A 584 21.75 33.00 -9.31
N ILE A 585 21.04 33.73 -8.45
CA ILE A 585 21.54 34.84 -7.66
C ILE A 585 21.31 34.47 -6.20
N GLY A 586 22.34 34.22 -5.39
CA GLY A 586 22.12 33.87 -3.98
C GLY A 586 23.32 33.38 -3.21
#